data_AF-A0A6I1QQD3-F1
#
_entry.id   AF-A0A6I1QQD3-F1
#
_cell.length_a   1.000
_cell.length_b   1.000
_cell.length_c   1.000
_cell.angle_alpha   90.00
_cell.angle_beta   90.00
_cell.angle_gamma   90.00
#
_symmetry.space_group_name_H-M   'P 1'
#
loop_
_entity.id
_entity.type
_entity.pdbx_description
1 polymer ?
#
loop_
_entity_poly.entity_id
_entity_poly.type
_entity_poly.pdbx_seq_one_letter_code
_entity_poly.pdbx_strand_id
1 'polypeptide(L)'
;MIRTQISLTEAQKAWLDSRSSETGLSISELIRRALEECYSSRRPLEHDLRAITESAGAWSERDFNGEEYVERLRTARRLDH
;
A
#
# COMPACT_ATOMS: atom_id res chain seq x y z
N MET A 1 11.92 7.95 -10.04
CA MET A 1 12.13 6.66 -10.74
C MET A 1 13.49 6.69 -11.42
N ILE A 2 14.21 5.56 -11.44
CA ILE A 2 15.46 5.39 -12.18
C ILE A 2 15.16 4.54 -13.42
N ARG A 3 15.72 4.91 -14.57
CA ARG A 3 15.62 4.12 -15.81
C ARG A 3 16.76 3.11 -15.85
N THR A 4 16.42 1.84 -15.94
CA THR A 4 17.39 0.74 -16.03
C THR A 4 17.18 -0.03 -17.34
N GLN A 5 18.25 -0.34 -18.05
CA GLN A 5 18.23 -1.22 -19.22
C GLN A 5 18.55 -2.65 -18.76
N ILE A 6 17.72 -3.60 -19.16
CA ILE A 6 17.90 -5.03 -18.85
C ILE A 6 17.89 -5.82 -20.15
N SER A 7 18.66 -6.90 -20.19
CA SER A 7 18.60 -7.86 -21.30
C SER A 7 17.56 -8.93 -20.98
N LEU A 8 16.71 -9.23 -21.95
CA LEU A 8 15.69 -10.28 -21.87
C LEU A 8 15.89 -11.24 -23.03
N THR A 9 15.54 -12.51 -22.83
CA THR A 9 15.36 -13.42 -23.95
C THR A 9 14.11 -13.04 -24.74
N GLU A 10 14.05 -13.46 -26.01
CA GLU A 10 12.89 -13.22 -26.86
C GLU A 10 11.61 -13.82 -26.26
N ALA A 11 11.70 -15.02 -25.67
CA ALA A 11 10.60 -15.67 -24.97
C ALA A 11 10.11 -14.86 -23.75
N GLN A 12 11.02 -14.29 -22.96
CA GLN A 12 10.65 -13.43 -21.82
C GLN A 12 9.95 -12.15 -22.28
N LYS A 13 10.42 -11.55 -23.37
CA LYS A 13 9.79 -10.36 -23.95
C LYS A 13 8.39 -10.66 -24.48
N ALA A 14 8.22 -11.76 -25.21
CA ALA A 14 6.93 -12.21 -25.71
C ALA A 14 5.92 -12.48 -24.57
N TRP A 15 6.37 -13.08 -23.47
CA TRP A 15 5.53 -13.29 -22.30
C TRP A 15 5.07 -11.97 -21.66
N LEU A 16 5.97 -11.00 -21.52
CA LEU A 16 5.63 -9.66 -21.00
C LEU A 16 4.66 -8.92 -21.92
N ASP A 17 4.80 -9.06 -23.24
CA ASP A 17 3.88 -8.46 -24.21
C ASP A 17 2.47 -9.06 -24.10
N SER A 18 2.35 -10.39 -23.99
CA SER A 18 1.06 -11.06 -23.76
C SER A 18 0.42 -10.59 -22.45
N ARG A 19 1.20 -10.52 -21.36
CA ARG A 19 0.67 -10.03 -20.08
C ARG A 19 0.29 -8.57 -20.12
N SER A 20 1.01 -7.75 -20.89
CA SER A 20 0.66 -6.33 -21.06
C SER A 20 -0.66 -6.18 -21.81
N SER A 21 -0.89 -6.97 -22.86
CA SER A 21 -2.16 -6.95 -23.60
C SER A 21 -3.33 -7.48 -22.79
N GLU A 22 -3.13 -8.54 -22.00
CA GLU A 22 -4.15 -9.13 -21.13
C GLU A 22 -4.55 -8.21 -19.96
N THR A 23 -3.59 -7.54 -19.34
CA THR A 23 -3.81 -6.75 -18.11
C THR A 23 -4.02 -5.26 -18.36
N GLY A 24 -3.64 -4.76 -19.54
CA GLY A 24 -3.58 -3.33 -19.84
C GLY A 24 -2.45 -2.57 -19.12
N LEU A 25 -1.61 -3.27 -18.35
CA LEU A 25 -0.48 -2.66 -17.64
C LEU A 25 0.73 -2.53 -18.56
N SER A 26 1.50 -1.46 -18.38
CA SER A 26 2.79 -1.33 -19.07
C SER A 26 3.77 -2.42 -18.63
N ILE A 27 4.69 -2.82 -19.52
CA ILE A 27 5.76 -3.78 -19.22
C ILE A 27 6.59 -3.34 -18.01
N SER A 28 6.91 -2.06 -17.90
CA SER A 28 7.66 -1.53 -16.74
C SER A 28 6.91 -1.73 -15.43
N GLU A 29 5.58 -1.62 -15.43
CA GLU A 29 4.76 -1.85 -14.25
C GLU A 29 4.66 -3.33 -13.90
N LEU A 30 4.54 -4.22 -14.91
CA LEU A 30 4.60 -5.67 -14.70
C LEU A 30 5.92 -6.09 -14.07
N ILE A 31 7.05 -5.60 -14.58
CA ILE A 31 8.37 -5.89 -14.03
C ILE A 31 8.48 -5.37 -12.60
N ARG A 32 8.00 -4.15 -12.33
CA ARG A 32 8.05 -3.56 -10.99
C ARG A 32 7.27 -4.39 -9.97
N ARG A 33 6.04 -4.82 -10.31
CA ARG A 33 5.23 -5.69 -9.45
C ARG A 33 5.88 -7.04 -9.21
N ALA A 34 6.44 -7.65 -10.25
CA ALA A 34 7.17 -8.91 -10.10
C ALA A 34 8.39 -8.74 -9.18
N LEU A 35 9.14 -7.64 -9.31
CA LEU A 35 10.24 -7.34 -8.40
C LEU A 35 9.77 -7.10 -6.97
N GLU A 36 8.66 -6.40 -6.77
CA GLU A 36 8.05 -6.21 -5.46
C GLU A 36 7.61 -7.56 -4.86
N GLU A 37 6.97 -8.42 -5.63
CA GLU A 37 6.49 -9.73 -5.19
C GLU A 37 7.66 -10.68 -4.86
N CYS A 38 8.70 -10.71 -5.69
CA CYS A 38 9.84 -11.62 -5.51
C CYS A 38 10.85 -11.13 -4.46
N TYR A 39 11.06 -9.81 -4.35
CA TYR A 39 12.17 -9.25 -3.59
C TYR A 39 11.77 -8.22 -2.54
N SER A 40 10.51 -7.75 -2.49
CA SER A 40 10.11 -7.03 -1.28
C SER A 40 10.06 -8.04 -0.15
N SER A 41 10.88 -7.79 0.86
CA SER A 41 10.62 -8.16 2.24
C SER A 41 9.39 -7.40 2.77
N ARG A 42 8.28 -7.40 2.01
CA ARG A 42 7.00 -6.88 2.47
C ARG A 42 6.73 -7.63 3.78
N ARG A 43 6.43 -6.86 4.83
CA ARG A 43 5.87 -7.46 6.04
C ARG A 43 4.72 -8.35 5.56
N PRO A 44 4.60 -9.59 6.08
CA PRO A 44 3.56 -10.50 5.64
C PRO A 44 2.22 -9.75 5.61
N LEU A 45 1.37 -9.99 4.62
CA LEU A 45 0.00 -9.45 4.60
C LEU A 45 -0.70 -9.65 5.96
N GLU A 46 -0.36 -10.74 6.64
CA GLU A 46 -0.76 -11.07 8.00
C GLU A 46 -0.38 -10.01 9.04
N HIS A 47 0.74 -9.31 8.89
CA HIS A 47 1.15 -8.20 9.75
C HIS A 47 0.24 -6.99 9.57
N ASP A 48 -0.14 -6.66 8.34
CA ASP A 48 -1.04 -5.54 8.05
C ASP A 48 -2.47 -5.86 8.48
N LEU A 49 -2.94 -7.09 8.21
CA LEU A 49 -4.22 -7.60 8.71
C LEU A 49 -4.25 -7.65 10.23
N ARG A 50 -3.15 -8.02 10.88
CA ARG A 50 -3.03 -7.99 12.34
C ARG A 50 -3.10 -6.57 12.88
N ALA A 51 -2.40 -5.61 12.29
CA ALA A 51 -2.48 -4.20 12.70
C ALA A 51 -3.90 -3.62 12.53
N ILE A 52 -4.61 -3.99 11.47
CA ILE A 52 -6.02 -3.61 11.26
C ILE A 52 -6.91 -4.26 12.32
N THR A 53 -6.71 -5.56 12.62
CA THR A 53 -7.49 -6.28 13.63
C THR A 53 -7.23 -5.73 15.04
N GLU A 54 -5.97 -5.44 15.39
CA GLU A 54 -5.58 -4.88 16.69
C GLU A 54 -6.11 -3.44 16.88
N SER A 55 -6.26 -2.67 15.80
CA SER A 55 -6.83 -1.32 15.86
C SER A 55 -8.37 -1.31 15.80
N ALA A 56 -9.00 -2.40 15.32
CA ALA A 56 -10.44 -2.56 15.33
C ALA A 56 -10.95 -2.67 16.79
N GLY A 57 -11.76 -1.70 17.22
CA GLY A 57 -12.23 -1.64 18.61
C GLY A 57 -11.32 -0.84 19.56
N ALA A 58 -10.21 -0.27 19.10
CA ALA A 58 -9.37 0.60 19.94
C ALA A 58 -10.10 1.85 20.49
N TRP A 59 -11.30 2.14 19.97
CA TRP A 59 -12.17 3.25 20.36
C TRP A 59 -13.48 2.80 21.02
N SER A 60 -13.72 1.49 21.19
CA SER A 60 -15.00 0.99 21.74
C SER A 60 -15.13 1.13 23.25
N GLU A 61 -14.04 1.32 23.98
CA GLU A 61 -14.03 1.49 25.45
C GLU A 61 -13.93 2.97 25.89
N ARG A 62 -14.24 3.90 24.99
CA ARG A 62 -14.18 5.33 25.31
C ARG A 62 -15.58 5.87 25.54
N ASP A 63 -15.77 6.56 26.64
CA ASP A 63 -17.05 7.19 27.03
C ASP A 63 -17.43 8.40 26.16
N PHE A 64 -16.60 8.76 25.18
CA PHE A 64 -16.83 9.86 24.25
C PHE A 64 -16.90 9.35 22.82
N ASN A 65 -17.78 9.96 22.03
CA ASN A 65 -17.89 9.62 20.62
C ASN A 65 -16.77 10.29 19.79
N GLY A 66 -16.61 9.86 18.54
CA GLY A 66 -15.55 10.37 17.66
C GLY A 66 -15.67 11.87 17.36
N GLU A 67 -16.89 12.42 17.34
CA GLU A 67 -17.16 13.83 17.11
C GLU A 67 -16.71 14.69 18.30
N GLU A 68 -17.05 14.29 19.52
CA GLU A 68 -16.62 14.93 20.78
C GLU A 68 -15.09 14.95 20.90
N TYR A 69 -14.42 13.88 20.47
CA TYR A 69 -12.95 13.83 20.45
C TYR A 69 -12.35 14.85 19.49
N VAL A 70 -12.88 14.94 18.26
CA VAL A 70 -12.40 15.86 17.22
C VAL A 70 -12.64 17.31 17.64
N GLU A 71 -13.80 17.60 18.21
CA GLU A 71 -14.13 18.94 18.72
C GLU A 71 -13.25 19.35 19.91
N ARG A 72 -12.92 18.42 20.81
CA ARG A 72 -11.95 18.69 21.89
C ARG A 72 -10.55 19.00 21.35
N LEU A 73 -10.11 18.27 20.32
CA LEU A 73 -8.79 18.47 19.69
C LEU A 73 -8.71 19.80 18.92
N ARG A 74 -9.80 20.18 18.23
CA ARG A 74 -9.92 21.48 17.55
C ARG A 74 -9.96 22.65 18.52
N THR A 75 -10.65 22.49 19.65
CA THR A 75 -10.75 23.52 20.69
C THR A 75 -9.42 23.71 21.42
N ALA A 76 -8.73 22.61 21.75
CA ALA A 76 -7.40 22.67 22.36
C ALA A 76 -6.40 23.47 21.50
N ARG A 77 -6.39 23.23 20.17
CA ARG A 77 -5.54 23.96 19.22
C ARG A 77 -5.91 25.45 19.06
N ARG A 78 -7.14 25.83 19.43
CA ARG A 78 -7.65 27.21 19.31
C ARG A 78 -7.31 28.08 20.53
N LEU A 79 -6.91 27.46 21.64
CA LEU A 79 -6.47 28.13 22.87
C LEU A 79 -4.96 28.42 22.90
N ASP A 80 -4.21 27.97 21.88
CA ASP A 80 -2.76 28.23 21.71
C ASP A 80 -2.46 29.53 20.92
N HIS A 81 -3.43 30.45 20.79
CA HIS A 81 -3.28 31.74 20.10
C HIS A 81 -3.70 32.93 20.98
#